data_AF-A0A3N9NGW0-F1
#
_entry.id   AF-A0A3N9NGW0-F1
#
_cell.length_a   1.000
_cell.length_b   1.000
_cell.length_c   1.000
_cell.angle_alpha   90.00
_cell.angle_beta   90.00
_cell.angle_gamma   90.00
#
_symmetry.space_group_name_H-M   'P 1'
#
loop_
_entity.id
_entity.type
_entity.pdbx_description
1 polymer ?
#
loop_
_entity_poly.entity_id
_entity_poly.type
_entity_poly.pdbx_seq_one_letter_code
_entity_poly.pdbx_strand_id
1 'polypeptide(L)'
;HDEVWHHYEGDPLRLYDYDPQCDSLQSVKLGPVPENDAYKYVVPADHWQAGLPLGDYCLLGCCVAPGFNFRDFSFLQDPHLKERLIAHRPEVAQLI
;
A
#
# COMPACT_ATOMS: atom_id res chain seq x y z
N HIS A 1 0.07 6.75 11.38
CA HIS A 1 -0.12 5.54 12.20
C HIS A 1 0.36 4.34 11.43
N ASP A 2 0.89 3.33 12.12
CA ASP A 2 1.25 2.07 11.47
C ASP A 2 -0.03 1.34 11.07
N GLU A 3 -0.03 0.71 9.90
CA GLU A 3 -1.16 -0.09 9.40
C GLU A 3 -0.69 -1.47 8.97
N VAL A 4 -1.28 -2.50 9.57
CA VAL A 4 -0.98 -3.89 9.23
C VAL A 4 -2.00 -4.43 8.25
N TRP A 5 -1.54 -4.78 7.06
CA TRP A 5 -2.31 -5.44 6.01
C TRP A 5 -2.19 -6.96 6.14
N HIS A 6 -3.31 -7.66 6.15
CA HIS A 6 -3.39 -9.12 6.22
C HIS A 6 -4.23 -9.64 5.07
N HIS A 7 -3.66 -10.53 4.25
CA HIS A 7 -4.43 -11.26 3.23
C HIS A 7 -5.31 -12.31 3.90
N TYR A 8 -6.58 -12.35 3.52
CA TYR A 8 -7.55 -13.33 4.00
C TYR A 8 -8.01 -14.28 2.90
N GLU A 9 -8.36 -13.75 1.72
CA GLU A 9 -8.93 -14.52 0.62
C GLU A 9 -8.72 -13.82 -0.73
N GLY A 10 -8.87 -14.56 -1.83
CA GLY A 10 -8.81 -14.05 -3.19
C GLY A 10 -7.40 -13.98 -3.75
N ASP A 11 -7.26 -13.23 -4.84
CA ASP A 11 -6.00 -13.04 -5.55
C ASP A 11 -5.00 -12.22 -4.72
N PRO A 12 -3.69 -12.32 -5.01
CA PRO A 12 -2.69 -11.53 -4.31
C PRO A 12 -2.89 -10.02 -4.49
N LEU A 13 -2.56 -9.25 -3.46
CA LEU A 13 -2.48 -7.79 -3.52
C LEU A 13 -1.04 -7.36 -3.77
N ARG A 14 -0.81 -6.45 -4.70
CA ARG A 14 0.41 -5.64 -4.68
C ARG A 14 0.18 -4.41 -3.81
N LEU A 15 0.86 -4.35 -2.67
CA LEU A 15 0.86 -3.21 -1.77
C LEU A 15 2.06 -2.33 -2.07
N TYR A 16 1.82 -1.07 -2.41
CA TYR A 16 2.83 -0.03 -2.52
C TYR A 16 3.02 0.66 -1.18
N ASP A 17 4.27 0.92 -0.83
CA ASP A 17 4.71 1.61 0.37
C ASP A 17 5.76 2.63 -0.04
N TYR A 18 5.48 3.92 0.19
CA TYR A 18 6.37 5.02 -0.14
C TYR A 18 6.75 5.81 1.10
N ASP A 19 8.05 5.86 1.36
CA ASP A 19 8.67 6.67 2.40
C ASP A 19 9.00 8.07 1.85
N PRO A 20 8.29 9.12 2.27
CA PRO A 20 8.56 10.49 1.83
C PRO A 20 9.87 11.07 2.39
N GLN A 21 10.44 10.51 3.46
CA GLN A 21 11.67 11.00 4.07
C GLN A 21 12.91 10.61 3.27
N CYS A 22 12.92 9.39 2.71
CA CYS A 22 14.03 8.89 1.89
C CYS A 22 13.73 8.82 0.38
N ASP A 23 12.54 9.29 -0.04
CA ASP A 23 12.07 9.29 -1.43
C ASP A 23 12.12 7.88 -2.07
N SER A 24 11.68 6.88 -1.29
CA SER A 24 11.75 5.46 -1.67
C SER A 24 10.36 4.88 -1.87
N LEU A 25 10.10 4.35 -3.08
CA LEU A 25 8.89 3.61 -3.40
C LEU A 25 9.21 2.12 -3.51
N GLN A 26 8.64 1.31 -2.63
CA GLN A 26 8.71 -0.14 -2.68
C GLN A 26 7.33 -0.76 -2.89
N SER A 27 7.31 -2.05 -3.21
CA SER A 27 6.08 -2.83 -3.29
C SER A 27 6.27 -4.23 -2.76
N VAL A 28 5.25 -4.78 -2.10
CA VAL A 28 5.22 -6.16 -1.59
C VAL A 28 4.01 -6.88 -2.16
N LYS A 29 4.20 -8.13 -2.58
CA LYS A 29 3.12 -9.01 -3.03
C LYS A 29 2.57 -9.80 -1.84
N LEU A 30 1.37 -9.44 -1.41
CA LEU A 30 0.63 -10.08 -0.33
C LEU A 30 -0.30 -11.18 -0.84
N GLY A 31 -0.18 -12.37 -0.29
CA GLY A 31 -1.03 -13.51 -0.62
C GLY A 31 -0.63 -14.77 0.16
N PRO A 32 -1.22 -15.93 -0.14
CA PRO A 32 -0.82 -17.20 0.45
C PRO A 32 0.66 -17.49 0.16
N VAL A 33 1.42 -17.92 1.16
CA VAL A 33 2.81 -18.39 0.97
C VAL A 33 2.79 -19.86 0.54
N PRO A 34 3.75 -20.35 -0.27
CA PRO A 34 5.05 -19.74 -0.61
C PRO A 34 5.11 -18.90 -1.90
N GLU A 35 4.05 -18.79 -2.70
CA GLU A 35 4.09 -18.15 -4.04
C GLU A 35 4.11 -16.61 -4.01
N ASN A 36 4.14 -16.02 -2.83
CA ASN A 36 4.06 -14.58 -2.58
C ASN A 36 5.11 -14.17 -1.54
N ASP A 37 5.40 -12.87 -1.45
CA ASP A 37 6.45 -12.35 -0.57
C ASP A 37 6.07 -12.55 0.91
N ALA A 38 4.80 -12.34 1.25
CA ALA A 38 4.25 -12.54 2.59
C ALA A 38 2.72 -12.68 2.57
N TYR A 39 2.12 -13.15 3.67
CA TYR A 39 0.66 -13.09 3.89
C TYR A 39 0.22 -11.82 4.65
N LYS A 40 1.19 -11.06 5.20
CA LYS A 40 0.95 -9.80 5.92
C LYS A 40 2.12 -8.83 5.75
N TYR A 41 1.85 -7.54 5.88
CA TYR A 41 2.86 -6.47 5.86
C TYR A 41 2.44 -5.31 6.74
N VAL A 42 3.41 -4.60 7.31
CA VAL A 42 3.18 -3.38 8.09
C VAL A 42 3.66 -2.20 7.27
N VAL A 43 2.76 -1.29 6.93
CA VAL A 43 3.12 0.03 6.42
C VAL A 43 3.43 0.92 7.63
N PRO A 44 4.65 1.49 7.73
CA PRO A 44 4.98 2.42 8.80
C PRO A 44 4.13 3.69 8.76
N ALA A 45 3.98 4.34 9.91
CA ALA A 45 3.39 5.67 9.99
C ALA A 45 4.08 6.66 9.04
N ASP A 46 3.29 7.62 8.56
CA ASP A 46 3.73 8.72 7.67
C ASP A 46 4.18 8.30 6.27
N HIS A 47 4.01 7.02 5.92
CA HIS A 47 4.21 6.54 4.56
C HIS A 47 2.93 6.67 3.73
N TRP A 48 3.10 6.90 2.43
CA TRP A 48 2.00 6.78 1.46
C TRP A 48 1.85 5.31 1.05
N GLN A 49 0.62 4.82 0.97
CA GLN A 49 0.32 3.44 0.65
C GLN A 49 -0.82 3.31 -0.36
N ALA A 50 -0.75 2.29 -1.21
CA ALA A 50 -1.80 1.98 -2.17
C ALA A 50 -1.84 0.47 -2.48
N GLY A 51 -3.03 -0.11 -2.57
CA GLY A 51 -3.23 -1.53 -2.87
C GLY A 51 -3.80 -1.75 -4.25
N LEU A 52 -3.20 -2.67 -5.01
CA LEU A 52 -3.69 -3.12 -6.33
C LEU A 52 -3.89 -4.64 -6.33
N PRO A 53 -5.13 -5.16 -6.47
CA PRO A 53 -5.36 -6.58 -6.70
C PRO A 53 -4.67 -7.04 -7.99
N LEU A 54 -4.04 -8.22 -7.97
CA LEU A 54 -3.37 -8.81 -9.13
C LEU A 54 -4.27 -9.81 -9.89
N GLY A 55 -5.56 -9.80 -9.59
CA GLY A 55 -6.60 -10.59 -10.23
C GLY A 55 -7.97 -9.93 -10.06
N ASP A 56 -9.01 -10.73 -9.89
CA ASP A 56 -10.39 -10.24 -9.90
C ASP A 56 -10.78 -9.56 -8.59
N TYR A 57 -10.36 -10.13 -7.45
CA TYR A 57 -10.63 -9.56 -6.13
C TYR A 57 -9.60 -9.99 -5.09
N CYS A 58 -9.47 -9.20 -4.03
CA CYS A 58 -8.66 -9.52 -2.86
C CYS A 58 -9.42 -9.09 -1.60
N LEU A 59 -9.55 -9.99 -0.63
CA LEU A 59 -10.10 -9.69 0.69
C LEU A 59 -8.95 -9.58 1.69
N LEU A 60 -8.88 -8.43 2.36
CA LEU A 60 -7.84 -8.12 3.33
C LEU A 60 -8.46 -7.62 4.65
N GLY A 61 -7.70 -7.78 5.73
CA GLY A 61 -7.92 -7.06 6.97
C GLY A 61 -6.82 -6.05 7.21
N CYS A 62 -7.22 -4.82 7.56
CA CYS A 62 -6.30 -3.75 7.95
C CYS A 62 -6.47 -3.40 9.42
N CYS A 63 -5.37 -3.41 10.17
CA CYS A 63 -5.34 -3.03 11.58
C CYS A 63 -4.45 -1.81 11.75
N VAL A 64 -5.02 -0.69 12.19
CA VAL A 64 -4.28 0.56 12.42
C VAL A 64 -3.97 0.73 13.91
N ALA A 65 -2.73 1.09 14.23
CA ALA A 65 -2.30 1.39 15.60
C ALA A 65 -1.47 2.67 15.65
N PRO A 66 -1.79 3.64 16.54
CA PRO A 66 -3.03 3.76 17.35
C PRO A 66 -4.32 3.75 16.51
N GLY A 67 -5.47 3.63 17.17
CA GLY A 67 -6.76 3.48 16.49
C GLY A 67 -7.04 4.59 15.47
N PHE A 68 -7.63 4.21 14.34
CA PHE A 68 -7.90 5.13 13.22
C PHE A 68 -8.75 6.34 13.63
N ASN A 69 -8.36 7.50 13.11
CA ASN A 69 -9.12 8.75 13.20
C ASN A 69 -9.11 9.49 11.87
N PHE A 70 -10.27 9.92 11.38
CA PHE A 70 -10.37 10.68 10.13
C PHE A 70 -9.56 11.97 10.12
N ARG A 71 -9.28 12.57 11.29
CA ARG A 71 -8.46 13.78 11.40
C ARG A 71 -7.00 13.55 10.98
N ASP A 72 -6.55 12.30 11.04
CA ASP A 72 -5.19 11.89 10.72
C ASP A 72 -5.10 11.26 9.31
N PHE A 73 -6.23 11.10 8.64
CA PHE A 73 -6.32 10.52 7.30
C PHE A 73 -6.25 11.60 6.22
N SER A 74 -5.47 11.35 5.18
CA SER A 74 -5.44 12.20 3.99
C SER A 74 -5.16 11.36 2.75
N PHE A 75 -5.62 11.85 1.60
CA PHE A 75 -5.19 11.35 0.31
C PHE A 75 -3.99 12.16 -0.18
N LEU A 76 -3.13 11.54 -0.99
CA LEU A 76 -2.05 12.24 -1.67
C LEU A 76 -2.65 13.30 -2.62
N GLN A 77 -2.33 14.57 -2.38
CA GLN A 77 -2.83 15.72 -3.17
C GLN A 77 -1.73 16.44 -3.96
N ASP A 78 -0.45 16.24 -3.65
CA ASP A 78 0.66 16.92 -4.33
C ASP A 78 0.82 16.42 -5.78
N PRO A 79 0.51 17.25 -6.81
CA PRO A 79 0.58 16.82 -8.20
C PRO A 79 2.01 16.50 -8.65
N HIS A 80 3.02 17.20 -8.12
CA HIS A 80 4.41 16.95 -8.51
C HIS A 80 4.88 15.61 -7.95
N LEU A 81 4.51 15.27 -6.71
CA LEU A 81 4.79 13.95 -6.18
C LEU A 81 4.07 12.86 -6.98
N LYS A 82 2.80 13.07 -7.35
CA LYS A 82 2.07 12.11 -8.21
C LYS A 82 2.79 11.86 -9.54
N GLU A 83 3.16 12.93 -10.24
CA GLU A 83 3.89 12.83 -11.51
C GLU A 83 5.22 12.07 -11.36
N ARG A 84 5.98 12.35 -10.29
CA ARG A 84 7.23 11.63 -10.00
C ARG A 84 7.00 10.15 -9.72
N LEU A 85 6.01 9.80 -8.90
CA LEU A 85 5.67 8.41 -8.60
C LEU A 85 5.25 7.65 -9.86
N ILE A 86 4.41 8.26 -10.72
CA ILE A 86 4.01 7.69 -12.01
C ILE A 86 5.21 7.51 -12.94
N ALA A 87 6.11 8.49 -13.02
CA ALA A 87 7.30 8.38 -13.85
C ALA A 87 8.23 7.25 -13.38
N HIS A 88 8.32 7.01 -12.06
CA HIS A 88 9.15 5.94 -11.49
C HIS A 88 8.50 4.54 -11.58
N ARG A 89 7.18 4.47 -11.37
CA ARG A 89 6.37 3.24 -11.41
C ARG A 89 5.05 3.51 -12.14
N PRO A 90 5.01 3.40 -13.49
CA PRO A 90 3.82 3.72 -14.28
C PRO A 90 2.56 2.99 -13.84
N GLU A 91 2.68 1.81 -13.26
CA GLU A 91 1.55 1.01 -12.79
C GLU A 91 0.78 1.62 -11.60
N VAL A 92 1.37 2.58 -10.88
CA VAL A 92 0.68 3.31 -9.78
C VAL A 92 -0.29 4.37 -10.30
N ALA A 93 -0.25 4.72 -11.59
CA ALA A 93 -1.11 5.78 -12.16
C ALA A 93 -2.61 5.53 -12.00
N GLN A 94 -3.03 4.26 -11.86
CA GLN A 94 -4.43 3.91 -11.61
C GLN A 94 -4.85 4.11 -10.14
N LEU A 95 -3.91 4.39 -9.24
CA LEU A 95 -4.11 4.45 -7.79
C LEU A 95 -4.06 5.88 -7.23
N ILE A 96 -3.59 6.88 -8.01
CA ILE A 96 -3.31 8.24 -7.53
C ILE A 96 -3.79 9.35 -8.46
#